data_AF-A0A7M5X0W0-F1
#
_entry.id   AF-A0A7M5X0W0-F1
#
_cell.length_a   1.000
_cell.length_b   1.000
_cell.length_c   1.000
_cell.angle_alpha   90.00
_cell.angle_beta   90.00
_cell.angle_gamma   90.00
#
_symmetry.space_group_name_H-M   'P 1'
#
loop_
_entity.id
_entity.type
_entity.pdbx_description
1 polymer ?
#
loop_
_entity_poly.entity_id
_entity_poly.type
_entity_poly.pdbx_seq_one_letter_code
_entity_poly.pdbx_strand_id
1 'polypeptide(L)'
;MKRLFFISGFITLVLILELGFVLGSDRCFQCHSEVSQCRHHNEVCQNNSSCFIKSYVPVNKTEMVYHTGCVEKSECEHMCQQNAASNSTVVMASCKVSCCNEDFCNNIDDYINSATSQQIDTMLASFFVVMTTVKMVF
;
A
#
# COMPACT_ATOMS: atom_id res chain seq x y z
N MET A 1 52.03 -5.48 -35.35
CA MET A 1 51.24 -6.13 -34.28
C MET A 1 50.66 -5.08 -33.33
N LYS A 2 49.57 -4.40 -33.71
CA LYS A 2 48.90 -3.34 -32.92
C LYS A 2 47.40 -3.30 -33.28
N ARG A 3 46.66 -4.38 -33.02
CA ARG A 3 45.20 -4.44 -33.29
C ARG A 3 44.41 -5.28 -32.26
N LEU A 4 44.92 -5.42 -31.04
CA LEU A 4 44.29 -6.28 -30.02
C LEU A 4 43.76 -5.54 -28.78
N PHE A 5 43.95 -4.22 -28.66
CA PHE A 5 43.52 -3.47 -27.48
C PHE A 5 42.13 -2.82 -27.58
N PHE A 6 41.46 -2.84 -28.72
CA PHE A 6 40.17 -2.16 -28.90
C PHE A 6 38.94 -2.99 -28.54
N ILE A 7 39.07 -4.32 -28.41
CA ILE A 7 37.92 -5.20 -28.13
C ILE A 7 37.65 -5.31 -26.62
N SER A 8 38.69 -5.14 -25.79
CA SER A 8 38.58 -5.25 -24.33
C SER A 8 37.80 -4.10 -23.66
N GLY A 9 37.71 -2.92 -24.28
CA GLY A 9 36.96 -1.79 -23.71
C GLY A 9 35.47 -1.80 -24.00
N PHE A 10 35.06 -2.42 -25.13
CA PHE A 10 33.66 -2.48 -25.54
C PHE A 10 32.84 -3.50 -24.75
N ILE A 11 33.45 -4.64 -24.39
CA ILE A 11 32.77 -5.70 -23.63
C ILE A 11 32.41 -5.20 -22.21
N THR A 12 33.28 -4.39 -21.59
CA THR A 12 33.01 -3.80 -20.27
C THR A 12 31.90 -2.76 -20.30
N LEU A 13 31.74 -2.01 -21.40
CA LEU A 13 30.69 -0.99 -21.53
C LEU A 13 29.29 -1.61 -21.72
N VAL A 14 29.21 -2.75 -22.43
CA VAL A 14 27.94 -3.48 -22.63
C VAL A 14 27.46 -4.13 -21.33
N LEU A 15 28.38 -4.66 -20.51
CA LEU A 15 28.04 -5.26 -19.22
C LEU A 15 27.51 -4.24 -18.19
N ILE A 16 27.97 -2.98 -18.25
CA ILE A 16 27.46 -1.91 -17.37
C ILE A 16 26.06 -1.44 -17.79
N LEU A 17 25.71 -1.54 -19.08
CA LEU A 17 24.35 -1.25 -19.56
C LEU A 17 23.33 -2.34 -19.20
N GLU A 18 23.73 -3.62 -19.11
CA GLU A 18 22.82 -4.70 -18.72
C GLU A 18 22.64 -4.84 -17.20
N LEU A 19 23.62 -4.43 -16.39
CA LEU A 19 23.52 -4.45 -14.93
C LEU A 19 22.67 -3.30 -14.33
N GLY A 20 22.20 -2.35 -15.15
CA GLY A 20 21.37 -1.22 -14.71
C GLY A 20 19.85 -1.49 -14.64
N PHE A 21 19.39 -2.65 -15.10
CA PHE A 21 17.96 -3.00 -15.21
C PHE A 21 17.56 -4.15 -14.27
N VAL A 22 17.88 -4.00 -12.98
CA VAL A 22 17.13 -4.73 -11.92
C VAL A 22 16.37 -3.69 -11.12
N LEU A 23 15.51 -2.93 -11.81
CA LEU A 23 14.44 -2.18 -11.14
C LEU A 23 13.30 -3.17 -11.03
N GLY A 24 13.20 -3.80 -9.85
CA GLY A 24 12.14 -4.77 -9.54
C GLY A 24 10.79 -4.17 -9.87
N SER A 25 10.08 -4.83 -10.79
CA SER A 25 8.68 -4.50 -11.05
C SER A 25 7.86 -5.19 -9.97
N ASP A 26 7.54 -4.46 -8.90
CA ASP A 26 6.69 -4.96 -7.83
C ASP A 26 5.31 -5.29 -8.41
N ARG A 27 4.75 -6.44 -8.03
CA ARG A 27 3.40 -6.87 -8.45
C ARG A 27 2.44 -6.58 -7.33
N CYS A 28 1.37 -5.85 -7.60
CA CYS A 28 0.38 -5.49 -6.59
C CYS A 28 -1.01 -5.96 -6.99
N PHE A 29 -1.88 -6.12 -6.00
CA PHE A 29 -3.30 -6.26 -6.27
C PHE A 29 -3.92 -4.90 -6.58
N GLN A 30 -4.73 -4.86 -7.62
CA GLN A 30 -5.51 -3.69 -8.02
C GLN A 30 -6.99 -3.98 -7.85
N CYS A 31 -7.67 -3.07 -7.16
CA CYS A 31 -9.11 -3.13 -6.99
C CYS A 31 -9.68 -1.79 -6.52
N HIS A 32 -10.88 -1.45 -6.98
CA HIS A 32 -11.69 -0.37 -6.41
C HIS A 32 -13.09 -0.89 -6.12
N SER A 33 -13.41 -1.18 -4.86
CA SER A 33 -14.74 -1.71 -4.52
C SER A 33 -15.16 -1.55 -3.06
N GLU A 34 -16.46 -1.67 -2.84
CA GLU A 34 -17.04 -1.90 -1.52
C GLU A 34 -16.72 -3.35 -1.10
N VAL A 35 -16.50 -3.53 0.20
CA VAL A 35 -15.92 -4.67 0.95
C VAL A 35 -16.10 -6.09 0.37
N SER A 36 -17.16 -6.36 -0.39
CA SER A 36 -17.55 -7.69 -0.86
C SER A 36 -17.22 -8.01 -2.31
N GLN A 37 -16.75 -7.04 -3.11
CA GLN A 37 -16.65 -7.19 -4.57
C GLN A 37 -15.24 -6.99 -5.14
N CYS A 38 -14.22 -6.91 -4.30
CA CYS A 38 -12.85 -6.80 -4.80
C CYS A 38 -12.36 -8.11 -5.43
N ARG A 39 -12.57 -8.25 -6.74
CA ARG A 39 -11.81 -9.22 -7.54
C ARG A 39 -10.42 -8.66 -7.73
N HIS A 40 -9.47 -9.22 -7.00
CA HIS A 40 -8.06 -8.87 -7.12
C HIS A 40 -7.59 -9.11 -8.57
N HIS A 41 -7.24 -8.01 -9.26
CA HIS A 41 -6.51 -8.07 -10.50
C HIS A 41 -5.03 -7.84 -10.21
N ASN A 42 -4.15 -8.54 -10.90
CA ASN A 42 -2.70 -8.37 -10.71
C ASN A 42 -2.21 -7.24 -11.62
N GLU A 43 -1.59 -6.22 -11.03
CA GLU A 43 -0.98 -5.10 -11.73
C GLU A 43 0.54 -5.16 -11.54
N VAL A 44 1.30 -4.93 -12.62
CA VAL A 44 2.75 -4.81 -12.56
C VAL A 44 3.08 -3.33 -12.46
N CYS A 45 3.69 -2.92 -11.35
CA CYS A 45 3.98 -1.52 -11.12
C CYS A 45 5.19 -1.02 -11.91
N GLN A 46 5.21 0.28 -12.17
CA GLN A 46 6.36 0.95 -12.78
C GLN A 46 7.51 1.09 -11.76
N ASN A 47 8.69 1.43 -12.26
CA ASN A 47 9.86 1.65 -11.42
C ASN A 47 9.58 2.75 -10.37
N ASN A 48 10.00 2.50 -9.12
CA ASN A 48 9.79 3.39 -7.97
C ASN A 48 8.35 3.49 -7.45
N SER A 49 7.49 2.54 -7.81
CA SER A 49 6.17 2.38 -7.18
C SER A 49 6.23 1.49 -5.93
N SER A 50 5.17 1.55 -5.13
CA SER A 50 4.85 0.67 -4.02
C SER A 50 3.42 0.16 -4.18
N CYS A 51 3.12 -0.98 -3.56
CA CYS A 51 1.74 -1.39 -3.38
C CYS A 51 1.08 -0.53 -2.31
N PHE A 52 -0.16 -0.12 -2.54
CA PHE A 52 -0.97 0.54 -1.51
C PHE A 52 -2.30 -0.17 -1.30
N ILE A 53 -2.85 0.04 -0.11
CA ILE A 53 -4.24 -0.16 0.24
C ILE A 53 -4.77 1.08 0.95
N LYS A 54 -5.84 1.65 0.40
CA LYS A 54 -6.54 2.82 0.90
C LYS A 54 -7.96 2.42 1.29
N SER A 55 -8.32 2.65 2.54
CA SER A 55 -9.69 2.49 3.03
C SER A 55 -10.27 3.83 3.42
N TYR A 56 -11.50 4.12 3.02
CA TYR A 56 -12.17 5.37 3.36
C TYR A 56 -13.68 5.22 3.44
N VAL A 57 -14.34 6.14 4.16
CA VAL A 57 -15.80 6.22 4.23
C VAL A 57 -16.24 7.50 3.53
N PRO A 58 -16.96 7.42 2.39
CA PRO A 58 -17.57 8.60 1.77
C PRO A 58 -18.59 9.24 2.71
N VAL A 59 -18.68 10.57 2.78
CA VAL A 59 -19.63 11.28 3.68
C VAL A 59 -21.10 10.88 3.44
N ASN A 60 -21.43 10.48 2.20
CA ASN A 60 -22.78 10.11 1.80
C ASN A 60 -23.04 8.59 1.87
N LYS A 61 -22.10 7.80 2.41
CA LYS A 61 -22.24 6.34 2.54
C LYS A 61 -21.88 5.90 3.95
N THR A 62 -22.50 4.84 4.41
CA THR A 62 -22.19 4.19 5.69
C THR A 62 -21.15 3.07 5.54
N GLU A 63 -20.86 2.68 4.31
CA GLU A 63 -19.97 1.56 4.01
C GLU A 63 -18.55 2.03 3.71
N MET A 64 -17.58 1.21 4.12
CA MET A 64 -16.18 1.44 3.85
C MET A 64 -15.84 1.00 2.42
N VAL A 65 -15.13 1.86 1.71
CA VAL A 65 -14.62 1.60 0.37
C VAL A 65 -13.14 1.29 0.47
N TYR A 66 -12.69 0.26 -0.25
CA TYR A 66 -11.30 -0.14 -0.35
C TYR A 66 -10.78 0.12 -1.76
N HIS A 67 -9.56 0.61 -1.85
CA HIS A 67 -8.85 0.83 -3.10
C HIS A 67 -7.41 0.33 -2.96
N THR A 68 -6.98 -0.56 -3.85
CA THR A 68 -5.62 -1.07 -3.91
C THR A 68 -5.03 -0.86 -5.30
N GLY A 69 -3.70 -0.76 -5.36
CA GLY A 69 -2.97 -0.67 -6.63
C GLY A 69 -1.51 -0.26 -6.42
N CYS A 70 -0.93 0.30 -7.47
CA CYS A 70 0.41 0.89 -7.46
C CYS A 70 0.35 2.41 -7.18
N VAL A 71 1.26 2.93 -6.36
CA VAL A 71 1.44 4.37 -6.14
C VAL A 71 2.93 4.70 -6.12
N GLU A 72 3.32 5.92 -6.48
CA GLU A 72 4.69 6.36 -6.25
C GLU A 72 5.02 6.34 -4.74
N LYS A 73 6.22 5.87 -4.39
CA LYS A 73 6.67 5.80 -2.99
C LYS A 73 6.49 7.10 -2.21
N SER A 74 6.76 8.22 -2.88
CA SER A 74 6.65 9.57 -2.32
C SER A 74 5.20 10.01 -2.08
N GLU A 75 4.24 9.45 -2.81
CA GLU A 75 2.83 9.87 -2.78
C GLU A 75 1.95 9.03 -1.86
N CYS A 76 2.42 7.85 -1.44
CA CYS A 76 1.68 6.91 -0.60
C CYS A 76 1.01 7.59 0.61
N GLU A 77 1.77 8.33 1.43
CA GLU A 77 1.25 8.95 2.66
C GLU A 77 0.32 10.14 2.38
N HIS A 78 0.40 10.71 1.18
CA HIS A 78 -0.37 11.86 0.74
C HIS A 78 -1.69 11.50 0.04
N MET A 79 -1.97 10.21 -0.21
CA MET A 79 -3.17 9.75 -0.91
C MET A 79 -4.49 10.17 -0.22
N CYS A 80 -4.47 10.33 1.10
CA CYS A 80 -5.64 10.84 1.84
C CYS A 80 -5.82 12.35 1.71
N GLN A 81 -4.74 13.11 1.45
CA GLN A 81 -4.74 14.56 1.35
C GLN A 81 -5.11 15.05 -0.07
N GLN A 82 -4.69 14.33 -1.11
CA GLN A 82 -4.88 14.72 -2.52
C GLN A 82 -6.37 14.81 -2.95
N ASN A 83 -7.28 14.13 -2.24
CA ASN A 83 -8.70 14.15 -2.55
C ASN A 83 -9.44 15.39 -2.01
N ALA A 84 -8.82 16.19 -1.14
CA ALA A 84 -9.37 17.50 -0.75
C ALA A 84 -9.06 18.59 -1.80
N ALA A 85 -8.02 18.39 -2.61
CA ALA A 85 -7.50 19.39 -3.54
C ALA A 85 -7.93 19.19 -5.00
N SER A 86 -8.24 17.95 -5.40
CA SER A 86 -8.84 17.69 -6.72
C SER A 86 -10.36 17.86 -6.63
N ASN A 87 -10.99 18.38 -7.67
CA ASN A 87 -12.44 18.60 -7.85
C ASN A 87 -13.28 17.31 -7.82
N SER A 88 -12.81 16.27 -7.12
CA SER A 88 -13.45 15.00 -6.93
C SER A 88 -14.56 15.17 -5.89
N THR A 89 -15.80 14.95 -6.30
CA THR A 89 -17.05 15.05 -5.53
C THR A 89 -17.15 14.08 -4.34
N VAL A 90 -16.07 13.37 -3.99
CA VAL A 90 -16.05 12.36 -2.93
C VAL A 90 -15.39 12.95 -1.69
N VAL A 91 -16.18 13.69 -0.90
CA VAL A 91 -15.78 14.06 0.46
C VAL A 91 -15.70 12.78 1.30
N MET A 92 -14.56 12.55 1.95
CA MET A 92 -14.32 11.39 2.80
C MET A 92 -14.43 11.79 4.27
N ALA A 93 -15.26 11.08 5.04
CA ALA A 93 -15.39 11.24 6.48
C ALA A 93 -14.18 10.67 7.24
N SER A 94 -13.56 9.62 6.69
CA SER A 94 -12.33 9.00 7.20
C SER A 94 -11.50 8.45 6.04
N CYS A 95 -10.18 8.46 6.20
CA CYS A 95 -9.25 7.86 5.23
C CYS A 95 -8.05 7.28 5.97
N LYS A 96 -7.67 6.05 5.61
CA LYS A 96 -6.46 5.37 6.07
C LYS A 96 -5.76 4.77 4.86
N VAL A 97 -4.44 4.88 4.83
CA VAL A 97 -3.59 4.32 3.79
C VAL A 97 -2.49 3.46 4.42
N SER A 98 -2.13 2.38 3.76
CA SER A 98 -0.98 1.54 4.10
C SER A 98 -0.27 1.16 2.81
N CYS A 99 1.07 1.18 2.84
CA CYS A 99 1.88 0.82 1.69
C CYS A 99 2.98 -0.16 2.08
N CYS A 100 3.41 -0.93 1.10
CA CYS A 100 4.39 -1.99 1.24
C CYS A 100 5.11 -2.24 -0.09
N ASN A 101 6.27 -2.88 -0.03
CA ASN A 101 7.20 -3.05 -1.16
C ASN A 101 7.44 -4.53 -1.49
N GLU A 102 6.51 -5.40 -1.10
CA GLU A 102 6.60 -6.84 -1.39
C GLU A 102 5.53 -7.20 -2.41
N ASP A 103 5.79 -8.22 -3.22
CA ASP A 103 4.82 -8.70 -4.18
C ASP A 103 3.52 -9.10 -3.47
N PHE A 104 2.40 -8.55 -3.94
CA PHE A 104 1.04 -8.83 -3.50
C PHE A 104 0.77 -8.52 -2.02
N CYS A 105 1.59 -7.66 -1.41
CA CYS A 105 1.48 -7.33 0.01
C CYS A 105 0.24 -6.50 0.38
N ASN A 106 -0.45 -5.94 -0.61
CA ASN A 106 -1.68 -5.16 -0.44
C ASN A 106 -2.96 -6.02 -0.57
N ASN A 107 -2.92 -7.25 -0.06
CA ASN A 107 -4.09 -8.12 0.01
C ASN A 107 -5.14 -7.54 0.95
N ILE A 108 -6.37 -7.36 0.44
CA ILE A 108 -7.47 -6.74 1.19
C ILE A 108 -7.93 -7.64 2.33
N ASP A 109 -7.95 -8.97 2.14
CA ASP A 109 -8.41 -9.91 3.15
C ASP A 109 -7.53 -9.84 4.41
N ASP A 110 -6.21 -9.82 4.22
CA ASP A 110 -5.24 -9.69 5.31
C ASP A 110 -5.33 -8.33 6.02
N TYR A 111 -5.59 -7.27 5.24
CA TYR A 111 -5.78 -5.93 5.76
C TYR A 111 -7.03 -5.80 6.63
N ILE A 112 -8.16 -6.38 6.22
CA ILE A 112 -9.40 -6.39 7.00
C ILE A 112 -9.20 -7.19 8.29
N ASN A 113 -8.63 -8.39 8.19
CA ASN A 113 -8.40 -9.27 9.35
C ASN A 113 -7.45 -8.66 10.39
N SER A 114 -6.42 -7.93 9.93
CA SER A 114 -5.51 -7.22 10.83
C SER A 114 -6.16 -5.99 11.48
N ALA A 115 -6.98 -5.23 10.73
CA ALA A 115 -7.73 -4.10 11.27
C ALA A 115 -8.75 -4.52 12.33
N THR A 116 -9.46 -5.65 12.11
CA THR A 116 -10.39 -6.20 13.09
C THR A 116 -9.66 -6.72 14.34
N SER A 117 -8.49 -7.32 14.18
CA SER A 117 -7.69 -7.81 15.31
C SER A 117 -7.21 -6.65 16.20
N GLN A 118 -6.74 -5.55 15.61
CA GLN A 118 -6.37 -4.35 16.36
C GLN A 118 -7.56 -3.72 17.10
N GLN A 119 -8.76 -3.72 16.52
CA GLN A 119 -9.95 -3.24 17.21
C GLN A 119 -10.28 -4.11 18.44
N ILE A 120 -10.16 -5.44 18.33
CA ILE A 120 -10.38 -6.36 19.45
C ILE A 120 -9.37 -6.10 20.57
N ASP A 121 -8.09 -5.94 20.25
CA ASP A 121 -7.05 -5.69 21.27
C ASP A 121 -7.27 -4.35 21.99
N THR A 122 -7.70 -3.32 21.26
CA THR A 122 -8.00 -1.99 21.85
C THR A 122 -9.24 -2.05 22.74
N MET A 123 -10.26 -2.83 22.35
CA MET A 123 -11.44 -3.06 23.19
C MET A 123 -11.10 -3.87 24.44
N LEU A 124 -10.28 -4.91 24.32
CA LEU A 124 -9.83 -5.73 25.46
C LEU A 124 -8.99 -4.89 26.44
N ALA A 125 -8.03 -4.11 25.94
CA ALA A 125 -7.23 -3.21 26.77
C ALA A 125 -8.12 -2.21 27.53
N SER A 126 -9.16 -1.68 26.89
CA SER A 126 -10.12 -0.77 27.53
C SER A 126 -10.93 -1.47 28.62
N PHE A 127 -11.34 -2.73 28.39
CA PHE A 127 -12.02 -3.55 29.39
C PHE A 127 -11.13 -3.86 30.61
N PHE A 128 -9.84 -4.15 30.40
CA PHE A 128 -8.91 -4.42 31.50
C PHE A 128 -8.63 -3.19 32.37
N VAL A 129 -8.61 -1.98 31.79
CA VAL A 129 -8.47 -0.73 32.56
C VAL A 129 -9.72 -0.47 33.41
N VAL A 130 -10.92 -0.74 32.88
CA VAL A 130 -12.17 -0.61 33.66
C VAL A 130 -12.24 -1.66 34.76
N MET A 131 -11.83 -2.91 34.51
CA MET A 131 -11.83 -3.95 35.55
C MET A 131 -10.79 -3.71 36.66
N THR A 132 -9.63 -3.18 36.34
CA THR A 132 -8.59 -2.87 37.34
C THR A 132 -8.97 -1.67 38.21
N THR A 133 -9.65 -0.67 37.65
CA THR A 133 -10.16 0.48 38.43
C THR A 133 -11.30 0.09 39.37
N VAL A 134 -12.20 -0.83 39.00
CA VAL A 134 -13.27 -1.30 39.90
C VAL A 134 -12.70 -2.11 41.08
N LYS A 135 -11.57 -2.79 40.92
CA LYS A 135 -10.90 -3.54 42.01
C LYS A 135 -10.15 -2.66 43.02
N MET A 136 -9.91 -1.37 42.74
CA MET A 136 -9.26 -0.45 43.70
C MET A 136 -10.25 0.37 44.53
N VAL A 137 -11.56 0.24 44.29
CA VAL A 137 -12.61 0.99 44.99
C VAL A 137 -13.34 0.13 46.05
N PHE A 138 -12.89 -1.11 46.28
CA PHE A 138 -13.39 -1.98 47.35
C PHE A 138 -12.27 -2.45 48.27
#